data_AF-A0A942XI55-F1
#
_entry.id   AF-A0A942XI55-F1
#
_cell.length_a   1.000
_cell.length_b   1.000
_cell.length_c   1.000
_cell.angle_alpha   90.00
_cell.angle_beta   90.00
_cell.angle_gamma   90.00
#
_symmetry.space_group_name_H-M   'P 1'
#
loop_
_entity.id
_entity.type
_entity.pdbx_description
1 polymer ?
#
loop_
_entity_poly.entity_id
_entity_poly.type
_entity_poly.pdbx_seq_one_letter_code
_entity_poly.pdbx_strand_id
1 'polypeptide(L)'
;MGKLEEYMKGRTEGMEFALRLVKDKGIEELEKEIKFRNRTGISLNVTRQELNAASGKIKEMTLDTFTILGVAALHDAFGFGEKRCQKFMDKMGEGAEYLMNDLATWEDYIGAIKEELGMNLKIRWNREERNGR
;
A
#
# COMPACT_ATOMS: atom_id res chain seq x y z
N MET A 1 7.41 -28.34 -22.44
CA MET A 1 6.36 -28.99 -21.62
C MET A 1 6.00 -28.17 -20.38
N GLY A 2 6.97 -27.67 -19.58
CA GLY A 2 6.67 -26.96 -18.32
C GLY A 2 5.71 -25.74 -18.37
N LYS A 3 5.80 -24.87 -19.39
CA LYS A 3 4.90 -23.69 -19.49
C LYS A 3 3.42 -24.04 -19.69
N LEU A 4 3.14 -25.16 -20.37
CA LEU A 4 1.76 -25.60 -20.62
C LEU A 4 1.16 -26.25 -19.36
N GLU A 5 1.96 -27.04 -18.64
CA GLU A 5 1.57 -27.62 -17.37
C GLU A 5 1.31 -26.56 -16.30
N GLU A 6 2.16 -25.53 -16.22
CA GLU A 6 1.99 -24.40 -15.32
C GLU A 6 0.72 -23.59 -15.63
N TYR A 7 0.43 -23.37 -16.91
CA TYR A 7 -0.81 -22.72 -17.34
C TYR A 7 -2.06 -23.54 -16.98
N MET A 8 -2.03 -24.86 -17.20
CA MET A 8 -3.13 -25.74 -16.83
C MET A 8 -3.33 -25.79 -15.31
N LYS A 9 -2.25 -25.83 -14.54
CA LYS A 9 -2.28 -25.79 -13.07
C LYS A 9 -2.93 -24.49 -12.57
N GLY A 10 -2.51 -23.34 -13.10
CA GLY A 10 -3.09 -22.04 -12.74
C GLY A 10 -4.58 -21.92 -13.09
N ARG A 11 -5.04 -22.56 -14.18
CA ARG A 11 -6.48 -22.62 -14.51
C ARG A 11 -7.27 -23.43 -13.50
N THR A 12 -6.77 -24.58 -13.09
CA THR A 12 -7.41 -25.45 -12.08
C THR A 12 -7.47 -24.75 -10.72
N GLU A 13 -6.34 -24.19 -10.27
CA GLU A 13 -6.26 -23.42 -9.02
C GLU A 13 -7.22 -22.21 -9.03
N GLY A 14 -7.38 -21.55 -10.18
CA GLY A 14 -8.31 -20.43 -10.34
C GLY A 14 -9.78 -20.83 -10.19
N MET A 15 -10.16 -21.99 -10.73
CA MET A 15 -11.51 -22.53 -10.57
C MET A 15 -11.78 -22.96 -9.13
N GLU A 16 -10.81 -23.60 -8.47
CA GLU A 16 -10.93 -24.01 -7.07
C GLU A 16 -11.02 -22.80 -6.13
N PHE A 17 -10.21 -21.77 -6.36
CA PHE A 17 -10.27 -20.52 -5.60
C PHE A 17 -11.62 -19.82 -5.76
N ALA A 18 -12.09 -19.66 -7.00
CA ALA A 18 -13.39 -19.03 -7.27
C ALA A 18 -14.53 -19.80 -6.60
N LEU A 19 -14.51 -21.14 -6.66
CA LEU A 19 -15.50 -21.98 -6.01
C LEU A 19 -15.47 -21.82 -4.48
N ARG A 20 -14.27 -21.77 -3.87
CA ARG A 20 -14.10 -21.57 -2.42
C ARG A 20 -14.62 -20.20 -1.99
N LEU A 21 -14.22 -19.13 -2.70
CA LEU A 21 -14.62 -17.77 -2.37
C LEU A 21 -16.14 -17.58 -2.45
N VAL A 22 -16.80 -18.15 -3.46
CA VAL A 22 -18.26 -18.10 -3.59
C VAL A 22 -18.95 -18.88 -2.48
N LYS A 23 -18.44 -20.06 -2.11
CA LYS A 23 -18.98 -20.84 -0.98
C LYS A 23 -18.87 -20.10 0.34
N ASP A 24 -17.77 -19.37 0.56
CA ASP A 24 -17.49 -18.71 1.83
C ASP A 24 -18.16 -17.34 1.95
N LYS A 25 -18.24 -16.56 0.85
CA LYS A 25 -18.59 -15.13 0.88
C LYS A 25 -19.59 -14.67 -0.17
N GLY A 26 -20.08 -15.59 -1.01
CA GLY A 26 -21.06 -15.30 -2.05
C GLY A 26 -20.47 -14.73 -3.34
N ILE A 27 -21.35 -14.57 -4.33
CA ILE A 27 -20.97 -14.21 -5.71
C ILE A 27 -20.50 -12.75 -5.85
N GLU A 28 -21.03 -11.84 -5.04
CA GLU A 28 -20.67 -10.41 -5.06
C GLU A 28 -19.19 -10.18 -4.70
N GLU A 29 -18.66 -10.97 -3.75
CA GLU A 29 -17.24 -10.89 -3.39
C GLU A 29 -16.34 -11.45 -4.50
N LEU A 30 -16.78 -12.48 -5.23
CA LEU A 30 -16.07 -12.95 -6.43
C LEU A 30 -16.01 -11.85 -7.51
N GLU A 31 -17.09 -11.10 -7.73
CA GLU A 31 -17.09 -10.00 -8.70
C GLU A 31 -16.13 -8.86 -8.31
N LYS A 32 -16.09 -8.50 -7.02
CA LYS A 32 -15.13 -7.51 -6.50
C LYS A 32 -13.69 -7.98 -6.66
N GLU A 33 -13.44 -9.27 -6.40
CA GLU A 33 -12.14 -9.90 -6.56
C GLU A 33 -11.68 -9.90 -8.03
N ILE A 34 -12.57 -10.25 -8.98
CA ILE A 34 -12.29 -10.19 -10.42
C ILE A 34 -11.95 -8.77 -10.85
N LYS A 35 -12.74 -7.76 -10.43
CA LYS A 35 -12.46 -6.34 -10.73
C LYS A 35 -11.11 -5.89 -10.17
N PHE A 36 -10.81 -6.26 -8.93
CA PHE A 36 -9.54 -5.93 -8.28
C PHE A 36 -8.35 -6.54 -9.02
N ARG A 37 -8.42 -7.83 -9.38
CA ARG A 37 -7.36 -8.54 -10.08
C ARG A 37 -7.13 -7.99 -11.50
N ASN A 38 -8.19 -7.70 -12.24
CA ASN A 38 -8.09 -7.09 -13.57
C ASN A 38 -7.42 -5.71 -13.53
N ARG A 39 -7.58 -4.95 -12.43
CA ARG A 39 -6.94 -3.65 -12.25
C ARG A 39 -5.48 -3.75 -11.81
N THR A 40 -5.13 -4.76 -11.01
CA THR A 40 -3.85 -4.85 -10.29
C THR A 40 -2.86 -5.85 -10.88
N GLY A 41 -3.32 -6.82 -11.68
CA GLY A 41 -2.48 -7.88 -12.25
C GLY A 41 -2.06 -8.96 -11.25
N ILE A 42 -2.68 -9.03 -10.07
CA ILE A 42 -2.23 -9.93 -8.99
C ILE A 42 -2.70 -11.37 -9.20
N SER A 43 -1.73 -12.31 -9.13
CA SER A 43 -1.93 -13.75 -9.37
C SER A 43 -2.77 -14.47 -8.29
N LEU A 44 -3.31 -15.64 -8.64
CA LEU A 44 -4.24 -16.45 -7.83
C LEU A 44 -3.66 -16.94 -6.50
N ASN A 45 -2.34 -16.96 -6.35
CA ASN A 45 -1.66 -17.47 -5.14
C ASN A 45 -1.75 -16.53 -3.93
N VAL A 46 -2.32 -15.33 -4.10
CA VAL A 46 -2.55 -14.40 -3.00
C VAL A 46 -3.97 -13.86 -3.12
N THR A 47 -4.77 -14.05 -2.07
CA THR A 47 -6.12 -13.47 -1.98
C THR A 47 -6.04 -11.97 -1.68
N ARG A 48 -7.07 -11.19 -2.03
CA ARG A 48 -7.17 -9.78 -1.61
C ARG A 48 -7.06 -9.59 -0.10
N GLN A 49 -7.55 -10.54 0.70
CA GLN A 49 -7.40 -10.47 2.16
C GLN A 49 -5.96 -10.69 2.62
N GLU A 50 -5.26 -11.70 2.07
CA GLU A 50 -3.84 -11.91 2.37
C GLU A 50 -2.98 -10.75 1.88
N LEU A 51 -3.30 -10.17 0.71
CA LEU A 51 -2.67 -8.95 0.21
C LEU A 51 -2.93 -7.78 1.15
N ASN A 52 -4.16 -7.58 1.62
CA ASN A 52 -4.48 -6.50 2.55
C ASN A 52 -3.80 -6.69 3.90
N ALA A 53 -3.73 -7.92 4.41
CA ALA A 53 -3.04 -8.23 5.67
C ALA A 53 -1.52 -8.05 5.54
N ALA A 54 -0.92 -8.51 4.43
CA ALA A 54 0.49 -8.26 4.14
C ALA A 54 0.78 -6.78 3.92
N SER A 55 -0.12 -6.07 3.21
CA SER A 55 -0.04 -4.63 2.99
C SER A 55 -0.13 -3.86 4.30
N GLY A 56 -0.99 -4.27 5.24
CA GLY A 56 -1.07 -3.70 6.58
C GLY A 56 0.27 -3.75 7.33
N LYS A 57 0.88 -4.95 7.40
CA LYS A 57 2.20 -5.11 8.03
C LYS A 57 3.31 -4.31 7.35
N ILE A 58 3.29 -4.24 6.01
CA ILE A 58 4.25 -3.43 5.25
C ILE A 58 4.04 -1.94 5.56
N LYS A 59 2.80 -1.46 5.67
CA LYS A 59 2.48 -0.08 6.03
C LYS A 59 2.95 0.27 7.44
N GLU A 60 2.64 -0.57 8.42
CA GLU A 60 3.09 -0.40 9.82
C GLU A 60 4.62 -0.32 9.89
N MET A 61 5.31 -1.31 9.32
CA MET A 61 6.78 -1.33 9.26
C MET A 61 7.35 -0.10 8.54
N THR A 62 6.68 0.37 7.47
CA THR A 62 7.09 1.58 6.74
C THR A 62 7.01 2.79 7.65
N LEU A 63 5.91 2.98 8.38
CA LEU A 63 5.76 4.08 9.32
C LEU A 63 6.81 4.04 10.43
N ASP A 64 7.05 2.87 11.02
CA ASP A 64 8.05 2.69 12.07
C ASP A 64 9.45 3.07 11.59
N THR A 65 9.87 2.52 10.44
CA THR A 65 11.22 2.74 9.90
C THR A 65 11.45 4.20 9.50
N PHE A 66 10.47 4.86 8.86
CA PHE A 66 10.58 6.30 8.54
C PHE A 66 10.53 7.18 9.78
N THR A 67 9.73 6.82 10.79
CA THR A 67 9.60 7.58 12.04
C THR A 67 10.90 7.53 12.84
N ILE A 68 11.52 6.35 12.97
CA ILE A 68 12.81 6.19 13.65
C ILE A 68 13.89 7.02 12.97
N LEU A 69 13.98 6.96 11.63
CA LEU A 69 14.94 7.76 10.87
C LEU A 69 14.66 9.27 11.01
N GLY A 70 13.40 9.68 10.99
CA GLY A 70 12.99 11.06 11.19
C GLY A 70 13.37 11.60 12.57
N VAL A 71 13.10 10.83 13.63
CA VAL A 71 13.47 11.19 15.01
C VAL A 71 14.99 11.31 15.16
N ALA A 72 15.76 10.36 14.61
CA ALA A 72 17.22 10.44 14.64
C ALA A 72 17.73 11.71 13.93
N ALA A 73 17.23 12.00 12.72
CA ALA A 73 17.61 13.20 11.98
C ALA A 73 17.22 14.50 12.72
N LEU A 74 16.03 14.55 13.34
CA LEU A 74 15.58 15.69 14.12
C LEU A 74 16.42 15.91 15.38
N HIS A 75 16.81 14.83 16.05
CA HIS A 75 17.70 14.90 17.21
C HIS A 75 19.09 15.38 16.81
N ASP A 76 19.71 14.74 15.82
CA ASP A 76 21.11 14.98 15.45
C ASP A 76 21.31 16.35 14.79
N ALA A 77 20.41 16.75 13.89
CA ALA A 77 20.57 18.00 13.14
C ALA A 77 20.00 19.23 13.85
N PHE A 78 18.97 19.07 14.69
CA PHE A 78 18.25 20.20 15.31
C PHE A 78 18.25 20.17 16.85
N GLY A 79 18.86 19.14 17.47
CA GLY A 79 18.92 19.00 18.92
C GLY A 79 17.55 18.73 19.55
N PHE A 80 16.60 18.15 18.82
CA PHE A 80 15.27 17.90 19.37
C PHE A 80 15.33 16.88 20.50
N GLY A 81 14.89 17.29 21.69
CA GLY A 81 14.71 16.39 22.83
C GLY A 81 13.39 15.63 22.76
N GLU A 82 13.21 14.70 23.70
CA GLU A 82 12.07 13.76 23.78
C GLU A 82 10.71 14.39 23.45
N LYS A 83 10.33 15.50 24.08
CA LYS A 83 9.01 16.13 23.86
C LYS A 83 8.77 16.56 22.41
N ARG A 84 9.80 17.08 21.72
CA ARG A 84 9.67 17.51 20.32
C ARG A 84 9.66 16.31 19.38
N CYS A 85 10.46 15.27 19.68
CA CYS A 85 10.44 14.02 18.94
C CYS A 85 9.10 13.29 19.09
N GLN A 86 8.53 13.23 20.30
CA GLN A 86 7.21 12.65 20.53
C GLN A 86 6.13 13.37 19.72
N LYS A 87 6.14 14.72 19.73
CA LYS A 87 5.19 15.50 18.91
C LYS A 87 5.33 15.21 17.41
N PHE A 88 6.54 14.97 16.92
CA PHE A 88 6.76 14.54 15.53
C PHE A 88 6.17 13.14 15.28
N MET A 89 6.41 12.19 16.18
CA MET A 89 5.84 10.83 16.09
C MET A 89 4.31 10.85 16.07
N ASP A 90 3.69 11.62 16.97
CA ASP A 90 2.24 11.77 17.04
C ASP A 90 1.70 12.33 15.71
N LYS A 91 2.38 13.32 15.13
CA LYS A 91 1.95 13.92 13.86
C LYS A 91 2.13 12.99 12.66
N MET A 92 3.17 12.15 12.66
CA MET A 92 3.36 11.09 11.66
C MET A 92 2.22 10.05 11.74
N GLY A 93 1.84 9.65 12.95
CA GLY A 93 0.72 8.73 13.18
C GLY A 93 -0.61 9.29 12.69
N GLU A 94 -0.92 10.53 13.05
CA GLU A 94 -2.14 11.24 12.60
C GLU A 94 -2.22 11.31 11.07
N GLY A 95 -1.11 11.66 10.40
CA GLY A 95 -1.07 11.71 8.93
C GLY A 95 -1.27 10.33 8.30
N ALA A 96 -0.73 9.27 8.92
CA ALA A 96 -0.95 7.91 8.47
C ALA A 96 -2.42 7.49 8.59
N GLU A 97 -3.08 7.84 9.69
CA GLU A 97 -4.52 7.58 9.88
C GLU A 97 -5.37 8.32 8.85
N TYR A 98 -5.05 9.58 8.53
CA TYR A 98 -5.78 10.33 7.50
C TYR A 98 -5.64 9.70 6.11
N LEU A 99 -4.44 9.26 5.74
CA LEU A 99 -4.19 8.57 4.48
C LEU A 99 -4.84 7.19 4.44
N MET A 100 -4.91 6.48 5.57
CA MET A 100 -5.55 5.15 5.63
C MET A 100 -7.07 5.21 5.56
N ASN A 101 -7.68 6.27 6.09
CA ASN A 101 -9.13 6.46 6.11
C ASN A 101 -9.66 7.31 4.94
N ASP A 102 -8.84 7.51 3.90
CA ASP A 102 -9.17 8.34 2.72
C ASP A 102 -9.63 9.77 3.08
N LEU A 103 -9.18 10.30 4.23
CA LEU A 103 -9.47 11.66 4.69
C LEU A 103 -8.48 12.70 4.13
N ALA A 104 -7.34 12.23 3.62
CA ALA A 104 -6.33 13.03 2.92
C ALA A 104 -5.66 12.19 1.84
N THR A 105 -5.08 12.86 0.85
CA THR A 105 -4.26 12.27 -0.22
C THR A 105 -2.81 12.75 -0.13
N TRP A 106 -1.90 12.04 -0.78
CA TRP A 106 -0.50 12.49 -0.87
C TRP A 106 -0.37 13.81 -1.62
N GLU A 107 -1.24 14.05 -2.61
CA GLU A 107 -1.33 15.29 -3.34
C GLU A 107 -1.69 16.48 -2.44
N ASP A 108 -2.57 16.28 -1.44
CA ASP A 108 -2.91 17.32 -0.46
C ASP A 108 -1.69 17.73 0.36
N TYR A 109 -0.92 16.76 0.88
CA TYR A 109 0.31 17.04 1.62
C TYR A 109 1.37 17.72 0.76
N ILE A 110 1.59 17.23 -0.47
CA ILE A 110 2.56 17.84 -1.40
C ILE A 110 2.15 19.27 -1.76
N GLY A 111 0.85 19.49 -1.97
CA GLY A 111 0.28 20.82 -2.23
C GLY A 111 0.53 21.78 -1.07
N ALA A 112 0.17 21.38 0.15
CA ALA A 112 0.37 22.20 1.35
C ALA A 112 1.85 22.51 1.59
N ILE A 113 2.75 21.53 1.46
CA ILE A 113 4.19 21.73 1.62
C ILE A 113 4.74 22.70 0.55
N LYS A 114 4.24 22.61 -0.68
CA LYS A 114 4.63 23.54 -1.74
C LYS A 114 4.14 24.96 -1.45
N GLU A 115 2.91 25.11 -0.98
CA GLU A 115 2.32 26.42 -0.66
C GLU A 115 2.99 27.07 0.55
N GLU A 116 3.19 26.32 1.64
CA GLU A 116 3.70 26.85 2.91
C GLU A 116 5.23 26.98 2.94
N LEU A 117 5.94 26.04 2.30
CA LEU A 117 7.40 25.94 2.40
C LEU A 117 8.11 26.15 1.06
N GLY A 118 7.38 26.28 -0.05
CA GLY A 118 7.97 26.43 -1.39
C GLY A 118 8.68 25.18 -1.91
N MET A 119 8.54 24.04 -1.24
CA MET A 119 9.27 22.81 -1.57
C MET A 119 8.51 21.96 -2.58
N ASN A 120 9.17 21.60 -3.69
CA ASN A 120 8.59 20.73 -4.72
C ASN A 120 8.93 19.26 -4.43
N LEU A 121 8.01 18.56 -3.78
CA LEU A 121 8.13 17.12 -3.50
C LEU A 121 7.40 16.29 -4.55
N LYS A 122 7.87 15.07 -4.79
CA LYS A 122 7.21 14.09 -5.66
C LYS A 122 7.41 12.67 -5.15
N ILE A 123 6.36 11.86 -5.19
CA ILE A 123 6.46 10.42 -4.95
C ILE A 123 6.88 9.75 -6.26
N ARG A 124 7.96 8.97 -6.21
CA ARG A 124 8.40 8.12 -7.33
C ARG A 124 7.58 6.83 -7.30
N TRP A 125 6.51 6.80 -8.08
CA TRP A 125 5.71 5.59 -8.26
C TRP A 125 6.44 4.59 -9.15
N ASN A 126 6.51 3.33 -8.74
CA ASN A 126 6.80 2.22 -9.65
C ASN A 126 5.58 1.98 -10.54
N ARG A 127 5.35 2.84 -11.54
CA ARG A 127 4.50 2.47 -12.67
C ARG A 127 5.42 1.98 -13.76
N GLU A 128 5.27 0.72 -14.17
CA GLU A 128 5.81 0.28 -15.45
C GLU A 128 5.31 1.25 -16.53
N GLU A 129 6.22 1.79 -17.31
CA GLU A 129 5.87 2.44 -18.57
C GLU A 129 5.14 1.40 -19.41
N ARG A 130 3.80 1.42 -19.38
CA ARG A 130 2.99 0.72 -20.39
C ARG A 130 3.25 1.45 -21.70
N ASN A 131 4.36 1.10 -22.35
CA ASN A 131 4.61 1.41 -23.74
C ASN A 131 3.38 0.95 -24.52
N GLY A 132 2.66 1.93 -25.07
CA GLY A 132 1.45 1.68 -25.84
C GLY A 132 1.73 0.72 -26.98
N ARG A 133 0.93 -0.34 -27.04
CA ARG A 133 0.53 -1.07 -28.24
C ARG A 133 -0.90 -1.57 -28.05
#